data_AF-A0A3D5I637-F1
#
_entry.id   AF-A0A3D5I637-F1
#
_cell.length_a   1.000
_cell.length_b   1.000
_cell.length_c   1.000
_cell.angle_alpha   90.00
_cell.angle_beta   90.00
_cell.angle_gamma   90.00
#
_symmetry.space_group_name_H-M   'P 1'
#
loop_
_entity.id
_entity.type
_entity.pdbx_description
1 polymer ?
#
loop_
_entity_poly.entity_id
_entity_poly.type
_entity_poly.pdbx_seq_one_letter_code
_entity_poly.pdbx_strand_id
1 'polypeptide(L)'
;MIPELFIGVDWSGARGEFHRGIQLAEAWAGEEAVRLITPPHPRGWSRQAVADYLMARSTEARVLAGIDFAFAHPIGEDGHYYEGEASSPTAAQPLWQMVDQTCADA
;
A
#
# COMPACT_ATOMS: atom_id res chain seq x y z
N MET A 1 -21.95 -3.03 -8.59
CA MET A 1 -21.11 -3.48 -9.73
C MET A 1 -19.99 -4.34 -9.14
N ILE A 2 -19.78 -5.57 -9.62
CA ILE A 2 -18.86 -6.57 -9.03
C ILE A 2 -17.50 -6.48 -9.75
N PRO A 3 -16.34 -6.52 -9.06
CA PRO A 3 -15.02 -6.53 -9.71
C PRO A 3 -14.78 -7.83 -10.48
N GLU A 4 -14.05 -7.73 -11.59
CA GLU A 4 -13.69 -8.87 -12.45
C GLU A 4 -12.31 -9.43 -12.09
N LEU A 5 -11.45 -8.58 -11.52
CA LEU A 5 -10.08 -8.92 -11.11
C LEU A 5 -9.83 -8.42 -9.69
N PHE A 6 -9.42 -9.32 -8.79
CA PHE A 6 -8.81 -8.95 -7.52
C PHE A 6 -7.29 -8.99 -7.63
N ILE A 7 -6.62 -7.94 -7.15
CA ILE A 7 -5.16 -7.89 -7.04
C ILE A 7 -4.79 -7.77 -5.57
N GLY A 8 -4.18 -8.82 -5.03
CA GLY A 8 -3.58 -8.80 -3.71
C GLY A 8 -2.15 -8.26 -3.77
N VAL A 9 -1.82 -7.32 -2.89
CA VAL A 9 -0.49 -6.70 -2.81
C VAL A 9 0.04 -6.83 -1.39
N ASP A 10 1.10 -7.62 -1.20
CA ASP A 10 1.94 -7.55 0.01
C ASP A 10 2.88 -6.35 -0.14
N TRP A 11 2.86 -5.43 0.82
CA TRP A 11 3.59 -4.18 0.75
C TRP A 11 4.82 -4.17 1.66
N SER A 12 5.89 -3.51 1.21
CA SER A 12 7.07 -3.30 2.04
C SER A 12 7.20 -1.84 2.48
N GLY A 13 7.23 -1.65 3.80
CA GLY A 13 7.64 -0.39 4.43
C GLY A 13 9.15 -0.17 4.49
N ALA A 14 9.96 -1.11 3.99
CA ALA A 14 11.41 -1.00 4.02
C ALA A 14 11.91 0.22 3.23
N ARG A 15 13.02 0.82 3.67
CA ARG A 15 13.68 1.89 2.93
C ARG A 15 14.37 1.31 1.69
N GLY A 16 14.18 1.96 0.55
CA GLY A 16 14.79 1.55 -0.71
C GLY A 16 13.86 1.81 -1.89
N GLU A 17 14.43 1.64 -3.08
CA GLU A 17 13.71 1.79 -4.35
C GLU A 17 13.05 0.48 -4.81
N PHE A 18 13.72 -0.66 -4.54
CA PHE A 18 13.26 -1.99 -4.91
C PHE A 18 13.16 -2.89 -3.69
N HIS A 19 12.10 -3.69 -3.62
CA HIS A 19 11.75 -4.51 -2.48
C HIS A 19 11.42 -5.94 -2.94
N ARG A 20 12.14 -6.91 -2.37
CA ARG A 20 11.82 -8.35 -2.54
C ARG A 20 10.62 -8.78 -1.72
N GLY A 21 10.30 -8.03 -0.68
CA GLY A 21 9.11 -8.23 0.16
C GLY A 21 7.89 -7.47 -0.32
N ILE A 22 7.87 -7.02 -1.58
CA ILE A 22 6.61 -6.65 -2.23
C ILE A 22 6.24 -7.83 -3.13
N GLN A 23 4.99 -8.30 -3.04
CA GLN A 23 4.47 -9.36 -3.90
C GLN A 23 3.07 -9.01 -4.39
N LEU A 24 2.78 -9.39 -5.64
CA LEU A 24 1.49 -9.17 -6.26
C LEU A 24 0.90 -10.51 -6.70
N ALA A 25 -0.40 -10.67 -6.51
CA ALA A 25 -1.16 -11.82 -6.97
C ALA A 25 -2.47 -11.39 -7.62
N GLU A 26 -2.83 -12.03 -8.74
CA GLU A 26 -4.11 -11.83 -9.42
C GLU A 26 -5.07 -13.00 -9.12
N ALA A 27 -6.35 -12.68 -8.94
CA ALA A 27 -7.45 -13.64 -8.91
C ALA A 27 -8.59 -13.13 -9.79
N TRP A 28 -8.85 -13.83 -10.90
CA TRP A 28 -9.90 -13.47 -11.85
C TRP A 28 -11.24 -14.12 -11.47
N ALA A 29 -12.33 -13.39 -11.69
CA ALA A 29 -13.66 -13.93 -11.48
C ALA A 29 -13.92 -15.13 -12.40
N GLY A 30 -14.31 -16.27 -11.81
CA GLY A 30 -14.55 -17.51 -12.54
C GLY A 30 -13.32 -18.39 -12.73
N GLU A 31 -12.14 -17.95 -12.29
CA GLU A 31 -10.93 -18.77 -12.25
C GLU A 31 -10.66 -19.28 -10.82
N GLU A 32 -10.23 -20.54 -10.69
CA GLU A 32 -9.87 -21.12 -9.38
C GLU A 32 -8.44 -20.78 -8.96
N ALA A 33 -7.55 -20.49 -9.90
CA ALA A 33 -6.13 -20.32 -9.64
C ALA A 33 -5.76 -18.85 -9.36
N VAL A 34 -5.05 -18.63 -8.26
CA VAL A 34 -4.37 -17.36 -7.97
C VAL A 34 -3.01 -17.35 -8.66
N ARG A 35 -2.70 -16.28 -9.40
CA ARG A 35 -1.42 -16.14 -10.12
C ARG A 35 -0.51 -15.13 -9.44
N LEU A 36 0.65 -15.59 -8.96
CA LEU A 36 1.73 -14.69 -8.53
C LEU A 36 2.36 -13.99 -9.72
N ILE A 37 2.62 -12.70 -9.56
CA ILE A 37 3.13 -11.84 -10.62
C ILE A 37 4.63 -11.62 -10.43
N THR A 38 5.39 -12.01 -11.45
CA THR A 38 6.84 -11.80 -11.48
C THR A 38 7.13 -10.30 -11.51
N PRO A 39 8.00 -9.79 -10.62
CA PRO A 39 8.43 -8.40 -10.68
C PRO A 39 9.08 -8.06 -12.02
N PRO A 40 8.86 -6.87 -12.57
CA PRO A 40 9.46 -6.46 -13.84
C PRO A 40 10.99 -6.23 -13.75
N HIS A 41 11.56 -6.23 -12.55
CA HIS A 41 12.97 -5.97 -12.29
C HIS A 41 13.59 -7.08 -11.42
N PRO A 42 14.85 -7.53 -11.69
CA PRO A 42 15.50 -8.62 -10.93
C PRO A 42 15.74 -8.30 -9.44
N ARG A 43 15.70 -7.01 -9.06
CA ARG A 43 15.80 -6.57 -7.66
C ARG A 43 14.48 -6.67 -6.88
N GLY A 44 13.38 -7.06 -7.53
CA GLY A 44 12.03 -7.08 -6.97
C GLY A 44 11.16 -5.94 -7.49
N TRP A 45 10.05 -5.68 -6.82
CA TRP A 45 9.14 -4.59 -7.18
C TRP A 45 9.62 -3.26 -6.63
N SER A 46 9.48 -2.18 -7.41
CA SER A 46 9.43 -0.82 -6.86
C SER A 46 7.98 -0.42 -6.59
N ARG A 47 7.77 0.54 -5.69
CA ARG A 47 6.40 1.06 -5.42
C ARG A 47 5.78 1.68 -6.69
N GLN A 48 6.59 2.32 -7.53
CA GLN A 48 6.14 2.83 -8.83
C GLN A 48 5.72 1.69 -9.75
N ALA A 49 6.50 0.60 -9.84
CA ALA A 49 6.13 -0.55 -10.66
C ALA A 49 4.82 -1.20 -10.21
N VAL A 50 4.53 -1.23 -8.90
CA VAL A 50 3.21 -1.65 -8.39
C VAL A 50 2.11 -0.73 -8.89
N ALA A 51 2.29 0.59 -8.77
CA ALA A 51 1.31 1.56 -9.26
C ALA A 51 1.06 1.42 -10.77
N ASP A 52 2.13 1.33 -11.57
CA ASP A 52 2.06 1.16 -13.02
C ASP A 52 1.31 -0.13 -13.39
N TYR A 53 1.54 -1.21 -12.65
CA TYR A 53 0.86 -2.49 -12.85
C TYR A 53 -0.65 -2.40 -12.56
N LEU A 54 -1.03 -1.80 -11.43
CA LEU A 54 -2.43 -1.59 -11.07
C LEU A 54 -3.15 -0.71 -12.11
N MET A 55 -2.49 0.37 -12.57
CA MET A 55 -3.02 1.25 -13.60
C MET A 55 -3.21 0.50 -14.92
N ALA A 56 -2.23 -0.29 -15.37
CA ALA A 56 -2.38 -1.11 -16.58
C ALA A 56 -3.57 -2.07 -16.47
N ARG A 57 -3.68 -2.83 -15.36
CA ARG A 57 -4.79 -3.77 -15.16
C ARG A 57 -6.16 -3.10 -15.10
N SER A 58 -6.24 -1.88 -14.57
CA SER A 58 -7.49 -1.11 -14.54
C SER A 58 -8.00 -0.70 -15.92
N THR A 59 -7.14 -0.72 -16.95
CA THR A 59 -7.56 -0.51 -18.35
C THR A 59 -8.14 -1.78 -18.99
N GLU A 60 -7.86 -2.96 -18.42
CA GLU A 60 -8.26 -4.26 -18.96
C GLU A 60 -9.54 -4.79 -18.30
N ALA A 61 -9.74 -4.51 -17.01
CA ALA A 61 -10.86 -5.03 -16.24
C ALA A 61 -11.20 -4.13 -15.05
N ARG A 62 -12.39 -4.34 -14.45
CA ARG A 62 -12.71 -3.73 -13.17
C ARG A 62 -11.91 -4.36 -12.03
N VAL A 63 -10.87 -3.65 -11.60
CA VAL A 63 -9.96 -4.08 -10.54
C VAL A 63 -10.47 -3.71 -9.15
N LEU A 64 -10.42 -4.68 -8.22
CA LEU A 64 -10.37 -4.44 -6.78
C LEU A 64 -8.95 -4.75 -6.29
N ALA A 65 -8.19 -3.74 -5.87
CA ALA A 65 -6.87 -3.93 -5.30
C ALA A 65 -6.95 -3.98 -3.77
N GLY A 66 -6.53 -5.10 -3.18
CA GLY A 66 -6.31 -5.23 -1.73
C GLY A 66 -4.83 -5.10 -1.44
N ILE A 67 -4.47 -4.17 -0.56
CA ILE A 67 -3.06 -3.89 -0.25
C ILE A 67 -2.85 -4.10 1.25
N ASP A 68 -1.97 -5.04 1.60
CA ASP A 68 -1.54 -5.31 2.97
C ASP A 68 -0.37 -4.39 3.32
N PHE A 69 -0.61 -3.42 4.18
CA PHE A 69 0.41 -2.52 4.72
C PHE A 69 0.08 -2.12 6.18
N ALA A 70 1.13 -1.77 6.93
CA ALA A 70 1.00 -1.04 8.20
C ALA A 70 1.42 0.42 7.98
N PHE A 71 0.45 1.29 7.73
CA PHE A 71 0.69 2.72 7.52
C PHE A 71 0.76 3.49 8.84
N ALA A 72 1.73 4.40 8.95
CA ALA A 72 1.45 5.71 9.53
C ALA A 72 0.58 6.50 8.53
N HIS A 73 -0.28 7.43 8.98
CA HIS A 73 -1.17 8.19 8.10
C HIS A 73 -0.42 8.95 6.96
N PRO A 74 -1.07 9.46 5.92
CA PRO A 74 -0.40 10.34 4.97
C PRO A 74 0.18 11.59 5.68
N ILE A 75 1.35 12.05 5.26
CA ILE A 75 1.88 13.36 5.66
C ILE A 75 1.38 14.37 4.63
N GLY A 76 0.73 15.44 5.09
CA GLY A 76 0.24 16.54 4.27
C GLY A 76 1.36 17.38 3.65
N GLU A 77 0.99 18.33 2.79
CA GLU A 77 1.96 19.17 2.07
C GLU A 77 2.80 20.05 3.02
N ASP A 78 2.27 20.37 4.20
CA ASP A 78 2.93 21.13 5.26
C ASP A 78 3.90 20.28 6.12
N GLY A 79 4.04 18.99 5.81
CA GLY A 79 4.92 18.07 6.53
C GLY A 79 4.33 17.48 7.82
N HIS A 80 3.04 17.67 8.07
CA HIS A 80 2.34 17.18 9.27
C HIS A 80 1.36 16.05 8.92
N TYR A 81 1.14 15.10 9.84
CA TYR A 81 0.13 14.04 9.66
C TYR A 81 -1.32 14.56 9.79
N TYR A 82 -1.54 15.66 10.51
CA TYR A 82 -2.83 16.31 10.74
C TYR A 82 -2.71 17.81 10.46
N GLU A 83 -3.10 18.22 9.25
CA GLU A 83 -2.98 19.62 8.80
C GLU A 83 -3.73 20.60 9.71
N GLY A 84 -3.08 21.72 10.02
CA GLY A 84 -3.66 22.79 10.84
C GLY A 84 -3.70 22.51 12.35
N GLU A 85 -3.25 21.34 12.80
CA GLU A 85 -3.18 20.99 14.22
C GLU A 85 -1.77 21.28 14.77
N ALA A 86 -1.68 22.17 15.75
CA ALA A 86 -0.40 22.62 16.31
C ALA A 86 0.40 21.48 16.96
N SER A 87 -0.30 20.45 17.46
CA SER A 87 0.31 19.26 18.07
C SER A 87 0.60 18.14 17.06
N SER A 88 0.35 18.36 15.77
CA SER A 88 0.44 17.30 14.77
C SER A 88 1.86 16.71 14.71
N PRO A 89 2.01 15.38 14.75
CA PRO A 89 3.28 14.73 14.48
C PRO A 89 3.76 15.04 13.06
N THR A 90 5.09 14.96 12.87
CA THR A 90 5.77 15.15 11.58
C THR A 90 6.59 13.93 11.16
N ALA A 91 6.63 12.89 12.01
CA ALA A 91 7.28 11.61 11.73
C ALA A 91 6.48 10.43 12.30
N ALA A 92 6.71 9.23 11.77
CA ALA A 92 5.93 8.05 12.15
C ALA A 92 6.07 7.70 13.64
N GLN A 93 7.27 7.84 14.21
CA GLN A 93 7.49 7.54 15.63
C GLN A 93 6.66 8.43 16.58
N PRO A 94 6.69 9.77 16.49
CA PRO A 94 5.82 10.61 17.33
C PRO A 94 4.32 10.42 17.04
N LEU A 95 3.94 10.04 15.80
CA LEU A 95 2.55 9.67 15.52
C LEU A 95 2.11 8.46 16.35
N TRP A 96 2.89 7.39 16.34
CA TRP A 96 2.53 6.19 17.10
C TRP A 96 2.55 6.43 18.61
N GLN A 97 3.48 7.25 19.11
CA GLN A 97 3.47 7.67 20.51
C GLN A 97 2.18 8.43 20.89
N MET A 98 1.71 9.32 20.02
CA MET A 98 0.45 10.05 20.22
C MET A 98 -0.75 9.10 20.23
N VAL A 99 -0.80 8.13 19.31
CA VAL A 99 -1.86 7.10 19.26
C VAL A 99 -1.85 6.28 20.54
N ASP A 100 -0.68 5.77 20.95
CA ASP A 100 -0.54 4.97 22.17
C ASP A 100 -1.01 5.73 23.40
N GLN A 101 -0.62 7.01 23.55
CA GLN A 101 -1.06 7.84 24.68
C GLN A 101 -2.58 8.06 24.67
N THR A 102 -3.15 8.38 23.51
CA THR A 102 -4.61 8.62 23.37
C THR A 102 -5.42 7.36 23.70
N CYS A 103 -4.93 6.19 23.31
CA CYS A 103 -5.57 4.91 23.61
C CYS A 103 -5.35 4.43 25.05
N ALA A 104 -4.27 4.87 25.72
CA ALA A 104 -4.02 4.54 27.12
C ALA A 104 -4.97 5.29 28.08
N ASP A 105 -5.50 6.43 27.66
CA ASP A 105 -6.41 7.28 28.43
C ASP A 105 -7.90 6.94 28.21
N ALA A 106 -8.21 5.85 27.48
CA ALA A 106 -9.56 5.43 27.08
C ALA A 106 -10.14 4.27 27.92
#